data_AF-A0A084SH42-F1
#
_entry.id   AF-A0A084SH42-F1
#
_cell.length_a   1.000
_cell.length_b   1.000
_cell.length_c   1.000
_cell.angle_alpha   90.00
_cell.angle_beta   90.00
_cell.angle_gamma   90.00
#
_symmetry.space_group_name_H-M   'P 1'
#
loop_
_entity.id
_entity.type
_entity.pdbx_description
1 polymer ?
#
loop_
_entity_poly.entity_id
_entity_poly.type
_entity_poly.pdbx_seq_one_letter_code
_entity_poly.pdbx_strand_id
1 'polypeptide(L)'
;MSGTTFSRSLDVSQGFNFSKTEQASVGFVTKLKLGDVELNADQASIKDPEQPGQNIGSKVVGVLSHYMWETRTTDSMYLSMQVSEANKNELSAKLLSDWTNMEVVFSYVIYEYDPKAKKYFKSNWSEPELKGILEKNGRSLNLTVGNEPSSEVQSPENFTLQVGIKPQPEEQTVHLATAAAKNVSKLWGITNE
;
A
#
# COMPACT_ATOMS: atom_id res chain seq x y z
N MET A 1 -18.25 16.02 12.36
CA MET A 1 -16.92 16.44 11.88
C MET A 1 -16.74 15.87 10.48
N SER A 2 -16.51 16.70 9.47
CA SER A 2 -16.17 16.23 8.12
C SER A 2 -14.82 15.54 8.18
N GLY A 3 -14.78 14.22 7.95
CA GLY A 3 -13.51 13.49 7.78
C GLY A 3 -12.78 14.06 6.56
N THR A 4 -11.47 14.28 6.67
CA THR A 4 -10.65 14.68 5.53
C THR A 4 -10.23 13.42 4.79
N THR A 5 -10.58 13.28 3.52
CA THR A 5 -10.12 12.14 2.73
C THR A 5 -8.67 12.34 2.28
N PHE A 6 -7.81 11.38 2.56
CA PHE A 6 -6.50 11.25 1.94
C PHE A 6 -6.59 10.20 0.84
N SER A 7 -6.56 10.63 -0.42
CA SER A 7 -6.56 9.76 -1.59
C SER A 7 -5.43 10.15 -2.54
N ARG A 8 -4.80 9.14 -3.16
CA ARG A 8 -3.76 9.31 -4.17
C ARG A 8 -3.95 8.28 -5.28
N SER A 9 -4.03 8.78 -6.52
CA SER A 9 -3.67 8.00 -7.70
C SER A 9 -2.15 8.01 -7.82
N LEU A 10 -1.57 6.83 -8.02
CA LEU A 10 -0.13 6.61 -7.97
C LEU A 10 0.32 6.03 -9.30
N ASP A 11 1.49 6.49 -9.75
CA ASP A 11 2.03 6.12 -11.06
C ASP A 11 2.82 4.82 -10.94
N VAL A 12 2.24 3.73 -11.45
CA VAL A 12 2.86 2.41 -11.37
C VAL A 12 4.06 2.29 -12.29
N SER A 13 3.98 2.86 -13.50
CA SER A 13 5.08 2.85 -14.47
C SER A 13 6.32 3.52 -13.90
N GLN A 14 6.15 4.68 -13.26
CA GLN A 14 7.21 5.37 -12.54
C GLN A 14 7.64 4.62 -11.27
N GLY A 15 6.73 3.90 -10.60
CA GLY A 15 7.08 3.05 -9.46
C GLY A 15 8.02 1.90 -9.84
N PHE A 16 7.79 1.24 -10.97
CA PHE A 16 8.68 0.19 -11.49
C PHE A 16 9.92 0.73 -12.19
N ASN A 17 9.81 1.83 -12.93
CA ASN A 17 10.84 2.37 -13.82
C ASN A 17 11.29 3.78 -13.42
N PHE A 18 11.53 3.98 -12.12
CA PHE A 18 11.74 5.30 -11.55
C PHE A 18 12.75 6.16 -12.32
N SER A 19 12.28 7.32 -12.76
CA SER A 19 13.10 8.38 -13.34
C SER A 19 13.03 9.66 -12.51
N LYS A 20 14.20 10.21 -12.13
CA LYS A 20 14.28 11.50 -11.42
C LYS A 20 13.70 12.69 -12.20
N THR A 21 13.46 12.54 -13.51
CA THR A 21 12.92 13.60 -14.36
C THR A 21 11.40 13.66 -14.32
N GLU A 22 10.75 12.56 -13.96
CA GLU A 22 9.30 12.49 -13.85
C GLU A 22 8.87 12.88 -12.44
N GLN A 23 7.87 13.76 -12.37
CA GLN A 23 7.36 14.32 -11.11
C GLN A 23 5.99 13.71 -10.83
N ALA A 24 5.97 12.40 -10.64
CA ALA A 24 4.77 11.64 -10.34
C ALA A 24 4.82 11.07 -8.92
N SER A 25 3.67 10.97 -8.28
CA SER A 25 3.53 10.31 -6.97
C SER A 25 3.60 8.80 -7.15
N VAL A 26 4.38 8.14 -6.31
CA VAL A 26 4.57 6.68 -6.35
C VAL A 26 4.35 6.10 -4.97
N GLY A 27 3.97 4.83 -4.88
CA GLY A 27 3.82 4.17 -3.59
C GLY A 27 4.13 2.69 -3.67
N PHE A 28 4.48 2.13 -2.52
CA PHE A 28 4.94 0.75 -2.40
C PHE A 28 4.36 0.11 -1.16
N VAL A 29 3.99 -1.17 -1.27
CA VAL A 29 3.70 -2.03 -0.13
C VAL A 29 4.95 -2.87 0.12
N THR A 30 5.58 -2.70 1.28
CA THR A 30 6.84 -3.38 1.62
C THR A 30 6.61 -4.68 2.39
N LYS A 31 5.45 -4.82 3.04
CA LYS A 31 5.01 -6.04 3.70
C LYS A 31 3.50 -6.16 3.58
N LEU A 32 2.99 -7.36 3.32
CA LEU A 32 1.58 -7.67 3.39
C LEU A 32 1.35 -9.13 3.75
N LYS A 33 0.71 -9.34 4.89
CA LYS A 33 0.19 -10.63 5.33
C LYS A 33 -1.32 -10.53 5.47
N LEU A 34 -2.04 -11.44 4.82
CA LEU A 34 -3.49 -11.55 4.79
C LEU A 34 -3.92 -12.90 5.39
N GLY A 35 -4.36 -12.88 6.63
CA GLY A 35 -4.59 -14.07 7.44
C GLY A 35 -3.30 -14.90 7.55
N ASP A 36 -3.32 -16.08 6.95
CA ASP A 36 -2.19 -17.02 6.98
C ASP A 36 -1.28 -16.90 5.73
N VAL A 37 -1.65 -16.06 4.77
CA VAL A 37 -0.88 -15.84 3.53
C VAL A 37 0.03 -14.63 3.71
N GLU A 38 1.34 -14.84 3.74
CA GLU A 38 2.33 -13.78 3.74
C GLU A 38 2.91 -13.61 2.34
N LEU A 39 2.63 -12.47 1.71
CA LEU A 39 3.11 -12.22 0.36
C LEU A 39 4.60 -11.92 0.37
N ASN A 40 5.29 -12.48 -0.62
CA ASN A 40 6.72 -12.30 -0.77
C ASN A 40 7.03 -10.89 -1.25
N ALA A 41 7.97 -10.22 -0.58
CA ALA A 41 8.60 -9.02 -1.13
C ALA A 41 9.55 -9.46 -2.26
N ASP A 42 9.03 -9.65 -3.47
CA ASP A 42 9.74 -10.23 -4.62
C ASP A 42 9.96 -9.26 -5.78
N GLN A 43 9.28 -8.11 -5.77
CA GLN A 43 9.51 -7.02 -6.71
C GLN A 43 10.86 -6.36 -6.41
N ALA A 44 11.84 -6.62 -7.26
CA ALA A 44 13.22 -6.22 -7.07
C ALA A 44 13.57 -4.92 -7.82
N SER A 45 14.73 -4.35 -7.51
CA SER A 45 15.31 -3.19 -8.22
C SER A 45 14.49 -1.89 -8.18
N ILE A 46 13.47 -1.83 -7.31
CA ILE A 46 12.66 -0.64 -7.09
C ILE A 46 13.52 0.45 -6.44
N LYS A 47 13.57 1.64 -7.05
CA LYS A 47 14.36 2.78 -6.56
C LYS A 47 13.67 3.49 -5.42
N ASP A 48 14.46 3.99 -4.47
CA ASP A 48 13.97 4.92 -3.45
C ASP A 48 13.87 6.34 -4.06
N PRO A 49 12.67 6.94 -4.13
CA PRO A 49 12.52 8.30 -4.66
C PRO A 49 13.28 9.38 -3.89
N GLU A 50 13.48 9.21 -2.57
CA GLU A 50 14.29 10.13 -1.76
C GLU A 50 15.79 9.90 -1.97
N GLN A 51 16.18 8.71 -2.42
CA GLN A 51 17.57 8.32 -2.68
C GLN A 51 17.71 7.58 -4.03
N PRO A 52 17.59 8.28 -5.18
CA PRO A 52 17.48 7.64 -6.51
C PRO A 52 18.59 6.67 -6.93
N GLY A 53 19.76 6.75 -6.28
CA GLY A 53 20.87 5.82 -6.49
C GLY A 53 20.74 4.49 -5.72
N GLN A 54 19.81 4.41 -4.79
CA GLN A 54 19.58 3.28 -3.90
C GLN A 54 18.22 2.65 -4.19
N ASN A 55 18.10 1.37 -3.83
CA ASN A 55 16.82 0.69 -3.89
C ASN A 55 16.04 0.96 -2.58
N ILE A 56 14.70 0.97 -2.67
CA ILE A 56 13.85 1.06 -1.49
C ILE A 56 13.92 -0.27 -0.72
N GLY A 57 14.73 -0.31 0.34
CA GLY A 57 15.11 -1.57 0.96
C GLY A 57 15.72 -2.54 -0.07
N SER A 58 15.50 -3.84 0.09
CA SER A 58 15.94 -4.85 -0.88
C SER A 58 14.89 -5.20 -1.93
N LYS A 59 13.61 -5.27 -1.56
CA LYS A 59 12.46 -5.67 -2.41
C LYS A 59 11.14 -5.16 -1.81
N VAL A 60 10.08 -5.10 -2.60
CA VAL A 60 8.72 -4.75 -2.16
C VAL A 60 7.72 -5.85 -2.55
N VAL A 61 6.56 -5.89 -1.89
CA VAL A 61 5.47 -6.83 -2.22
C VAL A 61 4.71 -6.38 -3.47
N GLY A 62 4.48 -5.07 -3.60
CA GLY A 62 3.76 -4.52 -4.74
C GLY A 62 3.94 -3.01 -4.90
N VAL A 63 3.71 -2.53 -6.12
CA VAL A 63 3.71 -1.12 -6.48
C VAL A 63 2.27 -0.61 -6.47
N LEU A 64 1.99 0.43 -5.69
CA LEU A 64 0.64 0.97 -5.53
C LEU A 64 0.22 1.75 -6.78
N SER A 65 -1.01 1.50 -7.24
CA SER A 65 -1.72 2.31 -8.24
C SER A 65 -2.71 3.27 -7.60
N HIS A 66 -3.23 2.94 -6.41
CA HIS A 66 -4.12 3.82 -5.68
C HIS A 66 -4.07 3.56 -4.18
N TYR A 67 -4.23 4.62 -3.40
CA TYR A 67 -4.42 4.58 -1.95
C TYR A 67 -5.56 5.50 -1.55
N MET A 68 -6.41 5.06 -0.61
CA MET A 68 -7.42 5.91 0.01
C MET A 68 -7.63 5.58 1.49
N TRP A 69 -7.73 6.63 2.30
CA TRP A 69 -8.13 6.56 3.70
C TRP A 69 -8.91 7.83 4.08
N GLU A 70 -10.05 7.69 4.74
CA GLU A 70 -10.87 8.85 5.18
C GLU A 70 -10.37 9.52 6.49
N THR A 71 -9.21 9.06 6.99
CA THR A 71 -8.43 9.61 8.11
C THR A 71 -9.10 9.62 9.48
N ARG A 72 -10.30 9.03 9.63
CA ARG A 72 -10.83 8.73 10.96
C ARG A 72 -10.21 7.44 11.50
N THR A 73 -10.22 7.33 12.83
CA THR A 73 -9.61 6.22 13.54
C THR A 73 -10.24 4.87 13.21
N THR A 74 -11.50 4.82 12.79
CA THR A 74 -12.21 3.58 12.44
C THR A 74 -12.38 3.36 10.94
N ASP A 75 -11.89 4.28 10.11
CA ASP A 75 -12.05 4.20 8.66
C ASP A 75 -11.12 3.14 8.07
N SER A 76 -11.62 2.45 7.04
CA SER A 76 -10.83 1.49 6.28
C SER A 76 -9.77 2.20 5.42
N MET A 77 -8.64 1.53 5.21
CA MET A 77 -7.67 1.87 4.19
C MET A 77 -7.92 0.99 2.96
N TYR A 78 -7.86 1.59 1.77
CA TYR A 78 -8.03 0.91 0.50
C TYR A 78 -6.74 1.02 -0.30
N LEU A 79 -6.15 -0.12 -0.65
CA LEU A 79 -4.92 -0.20 -1.40
C LEU A 79 -5.19 -0.96 -2.70
N SER A 80 -4.80 -0.36 -3.82
CA SER A 80 -4.70 -1.03 -5.12
C SER A 80 -3.24 -1.05 -5.53
N MET A 81 -2.74 -2.22 -5.93
CA MET A 81 -1.33 -2.41 -6.29
C MET A 81 -1.15 -3.45 -7.39
N GLN A 82 0.03 -3.46 -8.01
CA GLN A 82 0.50 -4.50 -8.90
C GLN A 82 1.47 -5.42 -8.15
N VAL A 83 1.17 -6.72 -8.13
CA VAL A 83 1.96 -7.79 -7.48
C VAL A 83 2.47 -8.81 -8.48
N SER A 84 3.43 -9.64 -8.07
CA SER A 84 3.98 -10.70 -8.90
C SER A 84 2.97 -11.82 -9.19
N GLU A 85 3.27 -12.64 -10.21
CA GLU A 85 2.50 -13.85 -10.50
C GLU A 85 2.47 -14.82 -9.32
N ALA A 86 3.60 -14.99 -8.62
CA ALA A 86 3.70 -15.88 -7.46
C ALA A 86 2.74 -15.47 -6.33
N ASN A 87 2.78 -14.19 -5.94
CA ASN A 87 1.87 -13.64 -4.93
C ASN A 87 0.40 -13.70 -5.39
N LYS A 88 0.14 -13.42 -6.67
CA LYS A 88 -1.20 -13.55 -7.26
C LYS A 88 -1.72 -14.98 -7.15
N ASN A 89 -0.91 -15.97 -7.52
CA ASN A 89 -1.32 -17.38 -7.51
C ASN A 89 -1.58 -17.88 -6.07
N GLU A 90 -0.76 -17.46 -5.11
CA GLU A 90 -0.96 -17.79 -3.69
C GLU A 90 -2.28 -17.23 -3.15
N LEU A 91 -2.58 -15.97 -3.46
CA LEU A 91 -3.86 -15.36 -3.07
C LEU A 91 -5.05 -15.98 -3.79
N SER A 92 -4.95 -16.25 -5.09
CA SER A 92 -6.03 -16.92 -5.84
C SER A 92 -6.35 -18.29 -5.22
N ALA A 93 -5.34 -19.07 -4.85
CA ALA A 93 -5.54 -20.35 -4.16
C ALA A 93 -6.25 -20.16 -2.82
N LYS A 94 -5.83 -19.19 -2.01
CA LYS A 94 -6.46 -18.90 -0.71
C LYS A 94 -7.90 -18.41 -0.85
N LEU A 95 -8.20 -17.59 -1.84
CA LEU A 95 -9.56 -17.07 -2.11
C LEU A 95 -10.57 -18.17 -2.48
N LEU A 96 -10.12 -19.33 -2.97
CA LEU A 96 -10.96 -20.50 -3.25
C LEU A 96 -11.21 -21.37 -2.00
N SER A 97 -10.58 -21.05 -0.88
CA SER A 97 -10.68 -21.78 0.40
C SER A 97 -11.39 -20.96 1.47
N ASP A 98 -11.72 -21.59 2.60
CA ASP A 98 -12.32 -20.88 3.73
C ASP A 98 -11.33 -19.89 4.38
N TRP A 99 -11.80 -18.66 4.60
CA TRP A 99 -11.10 -17.60 5.31
C TRP A 99 -11.57 -17.53 6.77
N THR A 100 -10.86 -18.23 7.65
CA THR A 100 -11.10 -18.20 9.10
C THR A 100 -10.33 -17.08 9.79
N ASN A 101 -9.08 -16.88 9.39
CA ASN A 101 -8.23 -15.78 9.86
C ASN A 101 -8.36 -14.57 8.90
N MET A 102 -8.80 -13.44 9.44
CA MET A 102 -8.99 -12.19 8.69
C MET A 102 -7.99 -11.10 9.09
N GLU A 103 -7.02 -11.40 9.95
CA GLU A 103 -6.02 -10.44 10.37
C GLU A 103 -5.16 -9.99 9.20
N VAL A 104 -4.76 -8.73 9.20
CA VAL A 104 -3.88 -8.16 8.19
C VAL A 104 -2.70 -7.52 8.88
N VAL A 105 -1.48 -7.78 8.42
CA VAL A 105 -0.27 -7.06 8.86
C VAL A 105 0.39 -6.47 7.64
N PHE A 106 0.62 -5.15 7.63
CA PHE A 106 1.10 -4.48 6.42
C PHE A 106 1.97 -3.25 6.71
N SER A 107 2.92 -3.03 5.81
CA SER A 107 3.77 -1.86 5.78
C SER A 107 3.75 -1.25 4.40
N TYR A 108 3.69 0.07 4.33
CA TYR A 108 3.62 0.79 3.06
C TYR A 108 4.22 2.18 3.17
N VAL A 109 4.53 2.75 2.01
CA VAL A 109 5.05 4.11 1.89
C VAL A 109 4.63 4.72 0.56
N ILE A 110 4.18 5.97 0.61
CA ILE A 110 3.81 6.80 -0.53
C ILE A 110 4.74 8.00 -0.55
N TYR A 111 5.25 8.30 -1.73
CA TYR A 111 6.13 9.43 -2.01
C TYR A 111 5.44 10.43 -2.92
N GLU A 112 5.64 11.71 -2.63
CA GLU A 112 5.24 12.82 -3.51
C GLU A 112 6.46 13.70 -3.81
N TYR A 113 6.42 14.36 -4.97
CA TYR A 113 7.44 15.31 -5.36
C TYR A 113 7.09 16.70 -4.86
N ASP A 114 8.01 17.36 -4.14
CA ASP A 114 7.88 18.78 -3.78
C ASP A 114 8.48 19.64 -4.90
N PRO A 115 7.65 20.34 -5.71
CA PRO A 115 8.14 21.15 -6.83
C PRO A 115 8.94 22.38 -6.37
N LYS A 116 8.73 22.85 -5.13
CA LYS A 116 9.45 23.99 -4.57
C LYS A 116 10.82 23.56 -4.06
N ALA A 117 10.89 22.45 -3.33
CA ALA A 117 12.14 21.90 -2.80
C ALA A 117 12.91 21.06 -3.83
N LYS A 118 12.28 20.72 -4.97
CA LYS A 118 12.81 19.90 -6.06
C LYS A 118 13.31 18.53 -5.59
N LYS A 119 12.56 17.90 -4.68
CA LYS A 119 12.89 16.58 -4.14
C LYS A 119 11.63 15.82 -3.74
N TYR A 120 11.73 14.50 -3.76
CA TYR A 120 10.71 13.63 -3.19
C TYR A 120 10.70 13.69 -1.65
N PHE A 121 9.56 13.36 -1.07
CA PHE A 121 9.38 13.14 0.37
C PHE A 121 8.32 12.06 0.62
N LYS A 122 8.40 11.35 1.74
CA LYS A 122 7.31 10.45 2.19
C LYS A 122 6.07 11.26 2.55
N SER A 123 4.96 11.07 1.84
CA SER A 123 3.70 11.78 2.08
C SER A 123 2.73 11.01 2.95
N ASN A 124 2.78 9.67 2.92
CA ASN A 124 2.03 8.81 3.81
C ASN A 124 2.73 7.46 3.97
N TRP A 125 2.96 7.05 5.22
CA TRP A 125 3.66 5.80 5.49
C TRP A 125 3.27 5.24 6.86
N SER A 126 3.58 3.96 7.05
CA SER A 126 3.52 3.29 8.34
C SER A 126 4.91 2.95 8.85
N GLU A 127 5.14 3.25 10.13
CA GLU A 127 6.31 2.80 10.89
C GLU A 127 5.95 2.82 12.38
N PRO A 128 5.81 1.67 13.07
CA PRO A 128 6.02 0.29 12.62
C PRO A 128 4.93 -0.22 11.65
N GLU A 129 4.93 -1.53 11.37
CA GLU A 129 3.87 -2.18 10.59
C GLU A 129 2.49 -2.01 11.24
N LEU A 130 1.46 -1.86 10.42
CA LEU A 130 0.08 -1.73 10.85
C LEU A 130 -0.60 -3.10 10.89
N LYS A 131 -1.51 -3.25 11.85
CA LYS A 131 -2.38 -4.40 12.03
C LYS A 131 -3.83 -4.01 11.76
N GLY A 132 -4.48 -4.80 10.93
CA GLY A 132 -5.85 -4.59 10.51
C GLY A 132 -6.63 -5.88 10.43
N ILE A 133 -7.83 -5.77 9.86
CA ILE A 133 -8.75 -6.86 9.59
C ILE A 133 -9.25 -6.64 8.17
N LEU A 134 -9.29 -7.70 7.36
CA LEU A 134 -9.88 -7.62 6.02
C LEU A 134 -11.30 -7.07 6.10
N GLU A 135 -11.55 -6.02 5.32
CA GLU A 135 -12.87 -5.44 5.24
C GLU A 135 -13.84 -6.41 4.55
N LYS A 136 -15.07 -6.48 5.06
CA LYS A 136 -16.18 -7.16 4.40
C LYS A 136 -17.19 -6.15 3.87
N ASN A 137 -17.63 -6.38 2.63
CA ASN A 137 -18.78 -5.74 2.02
C ASN A 137 -19.94 -6.73 2.03
N GLY A 138 -20.75 -6.67 3.09
CA GLY A 138 -21.78 -7.68 3.37
C GLY A 138 -21.14 -9.03 3.68
N ARG A 139 -21.32 -10.02 2.80
CA ARG A 139 -20.74 -11.37 2.95
C ARG A 139 -19.40 -11.54 2.24
N SER A 140 -19.05 -10.64 1.33
CA SER A 140 -17.84 -10.75 0.51
C SER A 140 -16.67 -10.01 1.16
N LEU A 141 -15.47 -10.57 1.06
CA LEU A 141 -14.24 -9.84 1.39
C LEU A 141 -14.02 -8.71 0.38
N ASN A 142 -13.55 -7.57 0.84
CA ASN A 142 -13.02 -6.52 -0.02
C ASN A 142 -11.57 -6.86 -0.37
N LEU A 143 -11.41 -7.95 -1.11
CA LEU A 143 -10.12 -8.50 -1.54
C LEU A 143 -10.32 -9.09 -2.93
N THR A 144 -9.61 -8.55 -3.92
CA THR A 144 -9.70 -9.01 -5.31
C THR A 144 -8.30 -9.10 -5.91
N VAL A 145 -8.03 -10.16 -6.65
CA VAL A 145 -6.82 -10.30 -7.46
C VAL A 145 -7.19 -10.52 -8.92
N GLY A 146 -6.50 -9.83 -9.82
CA GLY A 146 -6.69 -9.93 -11.26
C GLY A 146 -6.16 -11.25 -11.81
N ASN A 147 -6.86 -11.81 -12.79
CA ASN A 147 -6.44 -13.02 -13.49
C ASN A 147 -5.54 -12.73 -14.69
N GLU A 148 -5.71 -11.55 -15.29
CA GLU A 148 -4.95 -11.10 -16.46
C GLU A 148 -3.79 -10.21 -16.03
N PRO A 149 -2.64 -10.28 -16.73
CA PRO A 149 -1.54 -9.35 -16.52
C PRO A 149 -1.96 -7.90 -16.73
N SER A 150 -1.37 -6.99 -15.96
CA SER A 150 -1.52 -5.54 -16.18
C SER A 150 -0.90 -5.13 -17.52
N SER A 151 -1.54 -4.17 -18.19
CA SER A 151 -1.01 -3.56 -19.41
C SER A 151 -0.15 -2.32 -19.14
N GLU A 152 -0.14 -1.80 -17.91
CA GLU A 152 0.60 -0.58 -17.53
C GLU A 152 2.12 -0.82 -17.56
N VAL A 153 2.56 -1.96 -17.04
CA VAL A 153 3.96 -2.41 -17.05
C VAL A 153 4.00 -3.85 -17.53
N GLN A 154 4.64 -4.08 -18.68
CA GLN A 154 4.68 -5.41 -19.31
C GLN A 154 5.86 -6.27 -18.85
N SER A 155 6.87 -5.65 -18.21
CA SER A 155 8.01 -6.36 -17.63
C SER A 155 8.50 -5.63 -16.38
N PRO A 156 8.57 -6.30 -15.22
CA PRO A 156 8.11 -7.67 -14.99
C PRO A 156 6.60 -7.83 -15.19
N GLU A 157 6.15 -9.03 -15.56
CA GLU A 157 4.73 -9.35 -15.59
C GLU A 157 4.15 -9.22 -14.18
N ASN A 158 2.98 -8.59 -14.06
CA ASN A 158 2.38 -8.25 -12.79
C ASN A 158 0.84 -8.23 -12.89
N PHE A 159 0.18 -8.31 -11.73
CA PHE A 159 -1.27 -8.50 -11.62
C PHE A 159 -1.85 -7.54 -10.61
N THR A 160 -3.05 -7.02 -10.88
CA THR A 160 -3.74 -6.10 -9.98
C THR A 160 -4.22 -6.84 -8.72
N LEU A 161 -3.95 -6.27 -7.55
CA LEU A 161 -4.48 -6.68 -6.26
C LEU A 161 -5.14 -5.46 -5.60
N GLN A 162 -6.36 -5.65 -5.11
CA GLN A 162 -7.13 -4.64 -4.38
C GLN A 162 -7.50 -5.20 -3.01
N VAL A 163 -7.29 -4.42 -1.96
CA VAL A 163 -7.62 -4.80 -0.59
C VAL A 163 -8.17 -3.62 0.21
N GLY A 164 -9.26 -3.87 0.92
CA GLY A 164 -9.79 -3.00 1.97
C GLY A 164 -9.42 -3.55 3.35
N ILE A 165 -8.87 -2.70 4.21
CA ILE A 165 -8.37 -3.08 5.53
C ILE A 165 -9.00 -2.17 6.57
N LYS A 166 -9.71 -2.75 7.53
CA LYS A 166 -10.19 -2.06 8.74
C LYS A 166 -9.14 -2.09 9.84
N PRO A 167 -9.09 -1.09 10.73
CA PRO A 167 -8.19 -1.15 11.87
C PRO A 167 -8.59 -2.27 12.83
N GLN A 168 -7.60 -2.86 13.51
CA GLN A 168 -7.84 -3.66 14.71
C GLN A 168 -8.24 -2.76 15.91
N PRO A 169 -8.83 -3.34 16.98
CA PRO A 169 -9.10 -2.60 18.22
C PRO A 169 -7.81 -2.36 19.03
N GLU A 170 -6.80 -1.81 18.36
CA GLU A 170 -5.48 -1.43 18.87
C GLU A 170 -5.17 -0.06 18.29
N GLU A 171 -4.81 0.91 19.15
CA GLU A 171 -4.39 2.23 18.70
C GLU A 171 -3.04 2.16 17.98
N GLN A 172 -2.99 2.68 16.75
CA GLN A 172 -1.81 2.69 15.90
C GLN A 172 -1.62 4.07 15.27
N THR A 173 -0.41 4.35 14.82
CA THR A 173 -0.06 5.64 14.22
C THR A 173 0.19 5.51 12.73
N VAL A 174 -0.42 6.41 11.96
CA VAL A 174 -0.19 6.60 10.54
C VAL A 174 0.45 7.96 10.34
N HIS A 175 1.56 8.00 9.61
CA HIS A 175 2.28 9.23 9.35
C HIS A 175 1.84 9.84 8.02
N LEU A 176 1.67 11.15 8.00
CA LEU A 176 1.32 11.96 6.84
C LEU A 176 2.31 13.12 6.74
N ALA A 177 2.57 13.58 5.52
CA ALA A 177 3.27 14.84 5.29
C ALA A 177 2.67 15.56 4.08
N THR A 178 2.64 16.88 4.13
CA THR A 178 2.18 17.72 3.00
C THR A 178 3.32 18.36 2.22
N ALA A 179 4.53 18.33 2.77
CA ALA A 179 5.79 18.72 2.17
C ALA A 179 6.93 18.18 3.04
N ALA A 180 8.17 18.31 2.57
CA ALA A 180 9.34 18.01 3.39
C ALA A 180 9.28 18.78 4.74
N ALA A 181 9.45 18.05 5.84
CA ALA A 181 9.39 18.56 7.22
C ALA A 181 8.02 19.09 7.70
N LYS A 182 6.92 18.84 6.98
CA LYS A 182 5.55 19.16 7.41
C LYS A 182 4.76 17.91 7.75
N ASN A 183 5.20 17.24 8.82
CA ASN A 183 4.65 15.95 9.23
C ASN A 183 3.44 16.12 10.15
N VAL A 184 2.46 15.25 9.98
CA VAL A 184 1.28 15.11 10.84
C VAL A 184 1.10 13.62 11.10
N SER A 185 0.85 13.25 12.35
CA SER A 185 0.47 11.88 12.68
C SER A 185 -1.03 11.80 12.92
N LYS A 186 -1.65 10.71 12.48
CA LYS A 186 -3.07 10.40 12.71
C LYS A 186 -3.18 9.03 13.35
N LEU A 187 -4.12 8.90 14.27
CA LEU A 187 -4.43 7.64 14.91
C LEU A 187 -5.28 6.77 13.97
N TRP A 188 -5.04 5.46 14.02
CA TRP A 188 -5.81 4.44 13.31
C TRP A 188 -6.01 3.25 14.24
N GLY A 189 -7.25 2.82 14.41
CA GLY A 189 -7.68 1.95 15.49
C GLY A 189 -7.95 2.68 16.80
N ILE A 190 -8.72 2.03 17.66
CA ILE A 190 -9.05 2.47 19.01
C ILE A 190 -8.93 1.26 19.94
N THR A 191 -8.36 1.45 21.12
CA THR A 191 -8.45 0.43 22.17
C THR A 191 -9.87 0.43 22.71
N ASN A 192 -10.55 -0.72 22.69
CA ASN A 192 -11.84 -0.84 23.36
C ASN A 192 -11.60 -0.85 24.88
N GLU A 193 -12.20 0.07 25.62
CA GLU A 193 -12.27 0.06 27.09
C GLU A 193 -13.19 -1.05 27.61
#